data_AF-A0A6C0DM09-F1
#
_entry.id   AF-A0A6C0DM09-F1
#
_cell.length_a   1.000
_cell.length_b   1.000
_cell.length_c   1.000
_cell.angle_alpha   90.00
_cell.angle_beta   90.00
_cell.angle_gamma   90.00
#
_symmetry.space_group_name_H-M   'P 1'
#
loop_
_entity.id
_entity.type
_entity.pdbx_description
1 polymer ?
#
loop_
_entity_poly.entity_id
_entity_poly.type
_entity_poly.pdbx_seq_one_letter_code
_entity_poly.pdbx_strand_id
1 'polypeptide(L)' 'MNSNKNYLFESQFEEVVQNSPDELREIIKSYFKSMTEMQKKSFLIAKDHLGTSFNIFKSNGFVNFEKQFQTK' A
#
# COMPACT_ATOMS: atom_id res chain seq x y z
N MET A 1 8.42 16.27 12.27
CA MET A 1 8.08 15.02 11.57
C MET A 1 9.39 14.38 11.13
N ASN A 2 9.61 13.10 11.46
CA ASN A 2 10.90 12.43 11.25
C ASN A 2 11.02 11.98 9.78
N SER A 3 11.77 12.74 8.98
CA SER A 3 11.90 12.58 7.52
C SER A 3 12.22 11.14 7.10
N ASN A 4 12.94 10.38 7.94
CA ASN A 4 13.34 9.00 7.68
C ASN A 4 12.16 8.04 7.48
N LYS A 5 11.03 8.26 8.16
CA LYS A 5 9.85 7.38 8.05
C LYS A 5 9.09 7.59 6.74
N ASN A 6 9.10 8.81 6.19
CA ASN A 6 8.49 9.08 4.90
C ASN A 6 9.30 8.43 3.79
N TYR A 7 10.63 8.56 3.80
CA TYR A 7 11.48 7.89 2.79
C TYR A 7 11.31 6.37 2.79
N LEU A 8 11.18 5.73 3.96
CA LEU A 8 10.93 4.29 4.05
C LEU A 8 9.55 3.93 3.50
N PHE A 9 8.52 4.73 3.78
CA PHE A 9 7.20 4.49 3.22
C PHE A 9 7.21 4.59 1.69
N GLU A 10 7.79 5.65 1.12
CA GLU A 10 7.86 5.85 -0.33
C GLU A 10 8.63 4.71 -1.02
N SER A 11 9.75 4.24 -0.45
CA SER A 11 10.51 3.14 -1.06
C SER A 11 9.75 1.81 -1.05
N GLN A 12 9.09 1.49 0.06
CA GLN A 12 8.27 0.27 0.19
C GLN A 12 7.00 0.34 -0.69
N PHE A 13 6.46 1.54 -0.87
CA PHE A 13 5.36 1.81 -1.79
C PHE A 13 5.77 1.58 -3.25
N GLU A 14 6.87 2.19 -3.70
CA GLU A 14 7.36 2.04 -5.07
C GLU A 14 7.67 0.58 -5.40
N GLU A 15 8.25 -0.18 -4.46
CA GLU A 15 8.47 -1.62 -4.61
C GLU A 15 7.16 -2.38 -4.87
N VAL A 16 6.09 -2.09 -4.12
CA VAL A 16 4.78 -2.73 -4.32
C VAL A 16 4.19 -2.37 -5.68
N VAL A 17 4.28 -1.11 -6.09
CA VAL A 17 3.75 -0.66 -7.39
C VAL A 17 4.52 -1.32 -8.53
N GLN A 18 5.84 -1.37 -8.47
CA GLN A 18 6.67 -1.97 -9.53
C GLN A 18 6.44 -3.47 -9.67
N ASN A 19 6.23 -4.18 -8.56
CA ASN A 19 5.95 -5.61 -8.54
C ASN A 19 4.48 -5.97 -8.84
N SER A 20 3.62 -4.98 -9.09
CA SER A 20 2.21 -5.19 -9.43
C SER A 20 1.97 -5.10 -10.94
N PRO A 21 0.95 -5.81 -11.48
CA PRO A 21 0.55 -5.68 -12.89
C PRO A 21 0.28 -4.22 -13.29
N ASP A 22 0.67 -3.85 -14.51
CA ASP A 22 0.61 -2.46 -15.00
C ASP A 22 -0.80 -1.84 -14.87
N GLU A 23 -1.83 -2.60 -15.24
CA GLU A 23 -3.24 -2.20 -15.14
C GLU A 23 -3.70 -1.91 -13.71
N LEU A 24 -3.03 -2.47 -12.69
CA LEU A 24 -3.37 -2.29 -11.27
C LEU A 24 -2.51 -1.21 -10.60
N ARG A 25 -1.46 -0.70 -11.25
CA ARG A 25 -0.55 0.28 -10.64
C ARG A 25 -1.27 1.56 -10.22
N GLU A 26 -2.18 2.08 -11.06
CA GLU A 26 -2.87 3.34 -10.76
C GLU A 26 -3.88 3.23 -9.60
N ILE A 27 -4.60 2.10 -9.49
CA ILE A 27 -5.50 1.87 -8.35
C ILE A 27 -4.70 1.68 -7.05
N ILE A 28 -3.54 1.00 -7.11
CA ILE A 28 -2.64 0.85 -5.97
C ILE A 28 -2.07 2.21 -5.54
N LYS A 29 -1.58 3.04 -6.47
CA LYS A 29 -1.14 4.41 -6.16
C LYS A 29 -2.24 5.23 -5.51
N SER A 30 -3.48 5.10 -6.00
CA SER A 30 -4.65 5.78 -5.42
C SER A 30 -4.94 5.30 -4.00
N TYR A 31 -4.83 3.98 -3.75
CA TYR A 31 -4.96 3.40 -2.42
C TYR A 31 -3.94 3.98 -1.44
N PHE A 32 -2.65 3.98 -1.81
CA PHE A 32 -1.59 4.52 -0.95
C PHE A 32 -1.74 6.02 -0.69
N LYS A 33 -2.16 6.81 -1.69
CA LYS A 33 -2.46 8.25 -1.52
C LYS A 33 -3.64 8.49 -0.57
N SER A 34 -4.60 7.57 -0.49
CA SER A 34 -5.75 7.66 0.42
C SER A 34 -5.43 7.29 1.87
N MET A 35 -4.24 6.71 2.14
CA MET A 35 -3.89 6.25 3.47
C MET A 35 -3.63 7.40 4.44
N THR A 36 -4.24 7.27 5.62
CA THR A 36 -3.86 8.02 6.82
C THR A 36 -2.49 7.58 7.34
N GLU A 37 -1.85 8.42 8.15
CA GLU A 37 -0.55 8.11 8.78
C GLU A 37 -0.58 6.82 9.63
N MET A 38 -1.73 6.49 10.22
CA MET A 38 -1.91 5.23 10.95
C MET A 38 -1.89 4.03 10.00
N GLN A 39 -2.60 4.11 8.88
CA GLN A 39 -2.62 3.06 7.87
C GLN A 39 -1.24 2.85 7.23
N LYS A 40 -0.49 3.93 6.97
CA LYS A 40 0.89 3.85 6.49
C LYS A 40 1.79 3.08 7.44
N LYS A 41 1.68 3.33 8.75
CA LYS A 41 2.43 2.58 9.78
C LYS A 41 2.03 1.12 9.82
N SER A 42 0.74 0.81 9.79
CA SER A 42 0.24 -0.57 9.75
C SER A 42 0.72 -1.32 8.51
N PHE A 43 0.74 -0.65 7.35
CA PHE A 43 1.31 -1.19 6.12
C PHE A 43 2.79 -1.54 6.28
N LEU A 44 3.61 -0.62 6.80
CA LEU A 44 5.04 -0.86 7.03
C LEU A 44 5.27 -2.06 7.96
N ILE A 45 4.51 -2.16 9.06
CA ILE A 45 4.61 -3.29 9.99
C ILE A 45 4.23 -4.61 9.30
N ALA A 46 3.14 -4.62 8.54
CA ALA A 46 2.69 -5.83 7.85
C ALA A 46 3.68 -6.28 6.76
N LYS A 47 4.25 -5.34 6.00
CA LYS A 47 5.22 -5.65 4.96
C LYS A 47 6.56 -6.09 5.54
N ASP A 48 7.02 -5.48 6.62
CA ASP A 48 8.20 -5.94 7.37
C ASP A 48 8.00 -7.36 7.92
N HIS A 49 6.82 -7.64 8.52
CA HIS A 49 6.52 -8.94 9.09
C HIS A 49 6.38 -10.06 8.05
N LEU A 50 5.76 -9.77 6.90
CA LEU A 50 5.50 -10.76 5.85
C LEU A 50 6.62 -10.85 4.82
N GLY A 51 7.47 -9.83 4.71
CA GLY A 51 8.57 -9.77 3.75
C GLY A 51 8.11 -10.06 2.32
N THR A 52 8.75 -11.05 1.69
CA THR A 52 8.42 -11.52 0.32
C THR A 52 7.06 -12.18 0.20
N SER A 53 6.44 -12.59 1.32
CA SER A 53 5.09 -13.15 1.34
C SER A 53 4.00 -12.07 1.37
N PHE A 54 4.38 -10.79 1.51
CA PHE A 54 3.42 -9.69 1.50
C PHE A 54 2.71 -9.61 0.14
N ASN A 55 1.38 -9.61 0.16
CA ASN A 55 0.56 -9.45 -1.04
C ASN A 55 -0.50 -8.37 -0.79
N ILE A 56 -0.38 -7.25 -1.51
CA ILE A 56 -1.26 -6.09 -1.36
C ILE A 56 -2.72 -6.42 -1.68
N PHE A 57 -2.97 -7.26 -2.69
CA PHE A 57 -4.31 -7.66 -3.15
C PHE A 57 -5.05 -8.52 -2.14
N LYS A 58 -4.32 -9.17 -1.23
CA LYS A 58 -4.91 -9.96 -0.12
C LYS A 58 -5.03 -9.16 1.18
N SER A 59 -4.56 -7.91 1.20
CA SER A 59 -4.65 -7.08 2.41
C SER A 59 -6.08 -6.58 2.63
N ASN A 60 -6.55 -6.67 3.87
CA ASN A 60 -7.90 -6.18 4.23
C ASN A 60 -8.09 -4.71 3.85
N GLY A 61 -7.03 -3.89 3.97
CA GLY A 61 -7.08 -2.48 3.64
C GLY A 61 -7.34 -2.23 2.15
N PHE A 62 -6.64 -2.94 1.27
CA PHE A 62 -6.82 -2.80 -0.19
C PHE A 62 -8.16 -3.38 -0.64
N VAL A 63 -8.55 -4.56 -0.16
CA VAL A 63 -9.85 -5.18 -0.46
C VAL A 63 -11.02 -4.25 -0.08
N ASN A 64 -10.93 -3.59 1.06
CA ASN A 64 -11.95 -2.63 1.49
C ASN A 64 -11.93 -1.34 0.67
N PHE A 65 -10.77 -0.90 0.22
CA PHE A 65 -10.64 0.23 -0.70
C PHE A 65 -11.29 -0.10 -2.04
N GLU A 66 -10.95 -1.22 -2.68
CA GLU A 66 -11.54 -1.63 -3.96
C GLU A 66 -13.06 -1.68 -3.93
N LYS A 67 -13.66 -2.20 -2.84
CA LYS A 67 -15.12 -2.24 -2.66
C LYS A 67 -15.77 -0.85 -2.72
N GLN A 68 -15.09 0.19 -2.24
CA GLN A 68 -15.57 1.57 -2.30
C GLN A 68 -15.44 2.18 -3.71
N PHE A 69 -14.54 1.64 -4.53
CA PHE A 69 -14.32 2.11 -5.91
C PHE A 69 -15.18 1.35 -6.93
N GLN A 70 -15.60 0.12 -6.63
CA GLN A 70 -16.52 -0.67 -7.46
C GLN A 70 -18.01 -0.29 -7.27
N THR A 71 -18.33 0.56 -6.29
CA THR A 71 -19.71 1.04 -6.03
C THR A 71 -20.05 2.37 -6.71
N LYS A 72 -19.29 2.78 -7.74
CA LYS A 72 -19.58 3.93 -8.59
C LYS A 72 -19.88 3.52 -10.02
#